data_AF-A0A1V5UY77-F1
#
_entry.id   AF-A0A1V5UY77-F1
#
_cell.length_a   1.000
_cell.length_b   1.000
_cell.length_c   1.000
_cell.angle_alpha   90.00
_cell.angle_beta   90.00
_cell.angle_gamma   90.00
#
_symmetry.space_group_name_H-M   'P 1'
#
loop_
_entity.id
_entity.type
_entity.pdbx_description
1 polymer ?
#
loop_
_entity_poly.entity_id
_entity_poly.type
_entity_poly.pdbx_seq_one_letter_code
_entity_poly.pdbx_strand_id
1 'polypeptide(L)'
;MSYCEPAGGIPDCSLIYSDVDCANTMGCMWDGYQCVMDMGGPDCSAIFNDVDCGNTLGCMWDGTYCVEDMGGSACGENLTLEACNTDSSCVWDDVNTECVQFDGVASCNKFADQMYCENHSVDCKWYAGLMTCDGNTYGCGYYEFATVEQCNMDVDCDYNHNTDMCMEAGTAGCGEFGDSNTNCNAQTGNCEWNYSDNHCVPFDTAGCSKYGPLDESMCSGDPNCDWDTDHCIESVPAGCSLFDTDATCNAEATCIWIGSTCEDMASGSQCTLLSMQGDCESHTSFCNWYSGLNLCGDIADGCGFYGFGAMACNADTDCEYNFNMPGCVEFGTAGCGKHENDSMCIGDPMCTWNGTNCIPSGPPACNTYMDQFTCQNNSCTWVSGQCGGMGQTWCSSSYIAQGINCYTYMDQSPCEAQNGCVWNLTECVDASANDCNMDLSCMWNGPMSTCIEDMSNQCMMTYGGDQFGCNMATTCNWQPGQCGP
;
A
#
# COMPACT_ATOMS: atom_id res chain seq x y z
N MET A 1 -8.32 48.96 -1.75
CA MET A 1 -9.69 49.33 -2.16
C MET A 1 -10.61 48.62 -1.18
N SER A 2 -11.43 49.40 -0.50
CA SER A 2 -12.39 48.96 0.50
C SER A 2 -13.46 48.09 -0.17
N TYR A 3 -13.73 46.92 0.40
CA TYR A 3 -14.84 46.06 0.00
C TYR A 3 -16.15 46.65 0.56
N CYS A 4 -17.18 46.81 -0.27
CA CYS A 4 -18.54 47.06 0.19
C CYS A 4 -19.17 45.70 0.51
N GLU A 5 -19.60 45.50 1.75
CA GLU A 5 -20.46 44.37 2.13
C GLU A 5 -21.88 44.57 1.57
N PRO A 6 -22.60 43.49 1.19
CA PRO A 6 -24.01 43.59 0.87
C PRO A 6 -24.80 43.86 2.16
N ALA A 7 -25.49 44.99 2.22
CA ALA A 7 -26.49 45.28 3.25
C ALA A 7 -27.70 44.37 3.02
N GLY A 8 -27.76 43.26 3.75
CA GLY A 8 -28.85 42.28 3.63
C GLY A 8 -28.91 41.35 4.84
N GLY A 9 -28.86 41.92 6.05
CA GLY A 9 -29.27 41.18 7.24
C GLY A 9 -30.80 41.05 7.25
N ILE A 10 -31.32 39.84 7.37
CA ILE A 10 -32.74 39.58 7.65
C ILE A 10 -33.10 40.39 8.93
N PRO A 11 -34.08 41.30 8.89
CA PRO A 11 -34.44 42.10 10.06
C PRO A 11 -34.98 41.20 11.18
N ASP A 12 -34.43 41.35 12.39
CA ASP A 12 -34.94 40.67 13.58
C ASP A 12 -36.21 41.38 14.08
N CYS A 13 -37.37 40.88 13.66
CA CYS A 13 -38.68 41.43 13.98
C CYS A 13 -38.94 41.47 15.51
N SER A 14 -38.27 40.63 16.30
CA SER A 14 -38.46 40.57 17.76
C SER A 14 -37.96 41.81 18.51
N LEU A 15 -37.21 42.69 17.83
CA LEU A 15 -36.72 43.96 18.35
C LEU A 15 -37.65 45.15 18.03
N ILE A 16 -38.78 44.92 17.37
CA ILE A 16 -39.74 45.95 16.96
C ILE A 16 -40.97 45.90 17.87
N TYR A 17 -41.16 46.95 18.67
CA TYR A 17 -42.18 47.01 19.72
C TYR A 17 -43.37 47.92 19.40
N SER A 18 -43.47 48.37 18.14
CA SER A 18 -44.54 49.25 17.67
C SER A 18 -45.22 48.60 16.47
N ASP A 19 -46.55 48.64 16.46
CA ASP A 19 -47.40 48.12 15.39
C ASP A 19 -47.12 48.84 14.07
N VAL A 20 -46.91 50.16 14.12
CA VAL A 20 -46.58 50.99 12.97
C VAL A 20 -45.20 50.65 12.40
N ASP A 21 -44.19 50.45 13.25
CA ASP A 21 -42.83 50.14 12.78
C ASP A 21 -42.74 48.70 12.26
N CYS A 22 -43.52 47.79 12.84
CA CYS A 22 -43.62 46.40 12.39
C CYS A 22 -44.23 46.32 10.99
N ALA A 23 -45.34 47.02 10.75
CA ALA A 23 -46.01 47.06 9.44
C ALA A 23 -45.16 47.71 8.33
N ASN A 24 -44.18 48.54 8.69
CA ASN A 24 -43.27 49.20 7.74
C ASN A 24 -41.94 48.46 7.55
N THR A 25 -41.71 47.34 8.24
CA THR A 25 -40.48 46.55 8.14
C THR A 25 -40.73 45.33 7.24
N MET A 26 -40.06 45.27 6.10
CA MET A 26 -40.19 44.13 5.16
C MET A 26 -39.76 42.83 5.84
N GLY A 27 -40.61 41.79 5.75
CA GLY A 27 -40.39 40.49 6.38
C GLY A 27 -40.88 40.37 7.83
N CYS A 28 -41.61 41.38 8.33
CA CYS A 28 -42.21 41.37 9.67
C CYS A 28 -43.71 41.67 9.63
N MET A 29 -44.49 41.04 10.51
CA MET A 29 -45.92 41.31 10.69
C MET A 29 -46.29 41.45 12.17
N TRP A 30 -47.31 42.27 12.47
CA TRP A 30 -47.80 42.47 13.84
C TRP A 30 -48.87 41.43 14.18
N ASP A 31 -48.64 40.57 15.17
CA ASP A 31 -49.56 39.49 15.56
C ASP A 31 -50.70 39.96 16.50
N GLY A 32 -50.74 41.26 16.81
CA GLY A 32 -51.65 41.88 17.76
C GLY A 32 -51.03 42.15 19.14
N TYR A 33 -49.88 41.56 19.45
CA TYR A 33 -49.15 41.72 20.71
C TYR A 33 -47.65 42.01 20.53
N GLN A 34 -47.04 41.48 19.47
CA GLN A 34 -45.61 41.61 19.16
C GLN A 34 -45.37 41.54 17.66
N CYS A 35 -44.20 42.00 17.23
CA CYS A 35 -43.77 41.90 15.85
C CYS A 35 -43.07 40.56 15.63
N VAL A 36 -43.56 39.76 14.67
CA VAL A 36 -43.06 38.42 14.34
C VAL A 36 -42.55 38.38 12.90
N MET A 37 -41.70 37.41 12.58
CA MET A 37 -41.29 37.20 11.19
C MET A 37 -42.49 36.80 10.34
N ASP A 38 -42.62 37.45 9.19
CA ASP A 38 -43.65 37.21 8.21
C ASP A 38 -43.38 35.86 7.51
N MET A 39 -44.05 34.81 8.00
CA MET A 39 -43.92 33.43 7.52
C MET A 39 -45.07 33.03 6.59
N GLY A 40 -45.93 33.97 6.18
CA GLY A 40 -47.08 33.69 5.33
C GLY A 40 -47.21 34.74 4.25
N GLY A 41 -47.16 34.32 2.99
CA GLY A 41 -47.60 35.16 1.88
C GLY A 41 -49.04 35.66 2.08
N PRO A 42 -49.53 36.55 1.20
CA PRO A 42 -50.88 37.08 1.30
C PRO A 42 -51.93 35.95 1.40
N ASP A 43 -52.92 36.11 2.29
CA ASP A 43 -54.04 35.18 2.43
C ASP A 43 -54.88 35.17 1.13
N CYS A 44 -54.59 34.19 0.28
CA CYS A 44 -55.24 34.03 -1.02
C CYS A 44 -56.74 33.75 -0.89
N SER A 45 -57.21 33.20 0.24
CA SER A 45 -58.63 32.98 0.48
C SER A 45 -59.45 34.27 0.67
N ALA A 46 -58.79 35.43 0.81
CA ALA A 46 -59.43 36.73 0.82
C ALA A 46 -59.70 37.31 -0.59
N ILE A 47 -59.26 36.64 -1.66
CA ILE A 47 -59.36 37.12 -3.04
C ILE A 47 -60.46 36.37 -3.79
N PHE A 48 -61.47 37.10 -4.26
CA PHE A 48 -62.70 36.52 -4.81
C PHE A 48 -62.87 36.68 -6.32
N ASN A 49 -61.84 37.15 -7.03
CA ASN A 49 -61.86 37.25 -8.49
C ASN A 49 -60.52 36.81 -9.08
N ASP A 50 -60.60 36.36 -10.33
CA ASP A 50 -59.50 35.80 -11.11
C ASP A 50 -58.39 36.82 -11.39
N VAL A 51 -58.76 38.07 -11.71
CA VAL A 51 -57.80 39.13 -12.06
C VAL A 51 -56.92 39.50 -10.87
N ASP A 52 -57.51 39.72 -9.70
CA ASP A 52 -56.76 40.08 -8.49
C ASP A 52 -55.97 38.88 -7.95
N CYS A 53 -56.50 37.66 -8.14
CA CYS A 53 -55.79 36.43 -7.75
C CYS A 53 -54.51 36.24 -8.57
N GLY A 54 -54.58 36.39 -9.90
CA GLY A 54 -53.41 36.27 -10.78
C GLY A 54 -52.40 37.42 -10.69
N ASN A 55 -52.79 38.56 -10.09
CA ASN A 55 -51.88 39.68 -9.83
C ASN A 55 -51.25 39.63 -8.43
N THR A 56 -51.67 38.69 -7.57
CA THR A 56 -51.17 38.56 -6.21
C THR A 56 -50.07 37.51 -6.17
N LEU A 57 -48.85 37.95 -5.86
CA LEU A 57 -47.68 37.08 -5.75
C LEU A 57 -47.92 36.03 -4.65
N GLY A 58 -47.84 34.74 -5.00
CA GLY A 58 -48.10 33.63 -4.09
C GLY A 58 -49.55 33.11 -4.07
N CYS A 59 -50.40 33.54 -5.01
CA CYS A 59 -51.78 33.07 -5.16
C CYS A 59 -52.09 32.60 -6.58
N MET A 60 -52.94 31.58 -6.75
CA MET A 60 -53.43 31.12 -8.05
C MET A 60 -54.94 30.85 -8.05
N TRP A 61 -55.59 31.00 -9.22
CA TRP A 61 -57.04 30.82 -9.36
C TRP A 61 -57.38 29.38 -9.75
N ASP A 62 -58.06 28.63 -8.88
CA ASP A 62 -58.50 27.23 -9.11
C ASP A 62 -59.84 27.15 -9.88
N GLY A 63 -60.12 28.13 -10.73
CA GLY A 63 -61.37 28.22 -11.50
C GLY A 63 -62.63 28.61 -10.69
N THR A 64 -62.61 28.47 -9.36
CA THR A 64 -63.75 28.80 -8.48
C THR A 64 -63.36 29.67 -7.28
N TYR A 65 -62.14 29.54 -6.77
CA TYR A 65 -61.62 30.27 -5.62
C TYR A 65 -60.12 30.51 -5.79
N CYS A 66 -59.61 31.57 -5.16
CA CYS A 66 -58.19 31.87 -5.11
C CYS A 66 -57.55 31.05 -4.00
N VAL A 67 -56.48 30.32 -4.33
CA VAL A 67 -55.76 29.42 -3.41
C VAL A 67 -54.31 29.86 -3.30
N GLU A 68 -53.67 29.51 -2.19
CA GLU A 68 -52.23 29.70 -2.02
C GLU A 68 -51.51 28.93 -3.13
N ASP A 69 -50.63 29.62 -3.84
CA ASP A 69 -49.73 29.02 -4.81
C ASP A 69 -48.74 28.15 -4.03
N MET A 70 -49.05 26.86 -3.96
CA MET A 70 -48.25 25.83 -3.30
C MET A 70 -46.94 25.52 -4.04
N GLY A 71 -46.46 26.41 -4.90
CA GLY A 71 -45.30 26.18 -5.76
C GLY A 71 -45.63 25.19 -6.86
N GLY A 72 -46.83 25.28 -7.44
CA GLY A 72 -47.14 24.52 -8.65
C GLY A 72 -46.18 24.95 -9.75
N SER A 73 -45.33 24.04 -10.22
CA SER A 73 -44.33 24.36 -11.24
C SER A 73 -44.98 25.08 -12.42
N ALA A 74 -44.46 26.26 -12.80
CA ALA A 74 -44.93 27.06 -13.94
C ALA A 74 -45.11 26.24 -15.24
N CYS A 75 -44.46 25.08 -15.30
CA CYS A 75 -44.66 24.03 -16.29
C CYS A 75 -46.12 23.69 -16.58
N GLY A 76 -46.99 23.59 -15.56
CA GLY A 76 -48.38 23.18 -15.73
C GLY A 76 -49.23 24.16 -16.56
N GLU A 77 -48.76 25.39 -16.77
CA GLU A 77 -49.42 26.38 -17.63
C GLU A 77 -49.18 26.13 -19.14
N ASN A 78 -48.18 25.31 -19.48
CA ASN A 78 -47.86 24.96 -20.86
C ASN A 78 -48.76 23.82 -21.36
N LEU A 79 -49.69 24.16 -22.26
CA LEU A 79 -50.67 23.21 -22.84
C LEU A 79 -50.18 22.51 -24.12
N THR A 80 -48.96 22.76 -24.57
CA THR A 80 -48.39 22.15 -25.78
C THR A 80 -47.00 21.59 -25.52
N LEU A 81 -46.66 20.51 -26.21
CA LEU A 81 -45.32 19.89 -26.22
C LEU A 81 -44.21 20.92 -26.46
N GLU A 82 -44.34 21.75 -27.51
CA GLU A 82 -43.35 22.76 -27.86
C GLU A 82 -43.17 23.81 -26.75
N ALA A 83 -44.27 24.31 -26.16
CA ALA A 83 -44.19 25.31 -25.10
C ALA A 83 -43.57 24.73 -23.83
N CYS A 84 -43.94 23.49 -23.47
CA CYS A 84 -43.45 22.80 -22.30
C CYS A 84 -41.93 22.56 -22.37
N ASN A 85 -41.44 22.00 -23.48
CA ASN A 85 -40.04 21.64 -23.62
C ASN A 85 -39.12 22.83 -23.99
N THR A 86 -39.67 24.03 -24.17
CA THR A 86 -38.87 25.26 -24.34
C THR A 86 -38.33 25.78 -23.01
N ASP A 87 -39.02 25.51 -21.90
CA ASP A 87 -38.58 25.87 -20.54
C ASP A 87 -37.67 24.76 -19.99
N SER A 88 -36.43 25.10 -19.65
CA SER A 88 -35.45 24.13 -19.12
C SER A 88 -35.78 23.61 -17.71
N SER A 89 -36.85 24.08 -17.08
CA SER A 89 -37.36 23.55 -15.81
C SER A 89 -38.51 22.56 -15.98
N CYS A 90 -38.92 22.28 -17.23
CA CYS A 90 -40.14 21.55 -17.55
C CYS A 90 -39.90 20.40 -18.54
N VAL A 91 -40.77 19.41 -18.50
CA VAL A 91 -40.77 18.28 -19.44
C VAL A 91 -42.18 17.82 -19.74
N TRP A 92 -42.47 17.54 -21.00
CA TRP A 92 -43.76 17.02 -21.42
C TRP A 92 -43.84 15.51 -21.13
N ASP A 93 -44.86 15.10 -20.38
CA ASP A 93 -45.18 13.70 -20.13
C ASP A 93 -46.17 13.21 -21.19
N ASP A 94 -45.69 12.49 -22.20
CA ASP A 94 -46.54 11.94 -23.27
C ASP A 94 -47.55 10.90 -22.76
N VAL A 95 -47.30 10.24 -21.63
CA VAL A 95 -48.20 9.23 -21.07
C VAL A 95 -49.43 9.89 -20.45
N ASN A 96 -49.20 10.96 -19.69
CA ASN A 96 -50.26 11.70 -19.00
C ASN A 96 -50.76 12.91 -19.80
N THR A 97 -50.12 13.23 -20.92
CA THR A 97 -50.42 14.38 -21.80
C THR A 97 -50.41 15.72 -21.06
N GLU A 98 -49.44 15.90 -20.17
CA GLU A 98 -49.29 17.08 -19.32
C GLU A 98 -47.84 17.55 -19.23
N CYS A 99 -47.65 18.84 -18.92
CA CYS A 99 -46.33 19.41 -18.69
C CYS A 99 -46.00 19.35 -17.20
N VAL A 100 -44.90 18.68 -16.84
CA VAL A 100 -44.47 18.50 -15.46
C VAL A 100 -43.10 19.11 -15.22
N GLN A 101 -42.72 19.26 -13.96
CA GLN A 101 -41.38 19.72 -13.59
C GLN A 101 -40.31 18.71 -13.99
N PHE A 102 -39.18 19.22 -14.49
CA PHE A 102 -37.99 18.43 -14.72
C PHE A 102 -37.29 18.18 -13.37
N ASP A 103 -37.18 16.91 -12.96
CA ASP A 103 -36.59 16.48 -11.68
C ASP A 103 -35.25 15.75 -11.90
N GLY A 104 -34.48 16.22 -12.89
CA GLY A 104 -33.19 15.65 -13.27
C GLY A 104 -33.30 14.35 -14.08
N VAL A 105 -32.33 13.47 -13.86
CA VAL A 105 -32.06 12.25 -14.67
C VAL A 105 -33.30 11.36 -14.89
N ALA A 106 -34.19 11.26 -13.91
CA ALA A 106 -35.39 10.42 -13.98
C ALA A 106 -36.44 10.93 -14.99
N SER A 107 -36.35 12.20 -15.39
CA SER A 107 -37.25 12.82 -16.36
C SER A 107 -36.75 12.72 -17.81
N CYS A 108 -35.52 12.27 -18.05
CA CYS A 108 -34.92 12.24 -19.38
C CYS A 108 -35.65 11.31 -20.36
N ASN A 109 -36.16 10.18 -19.86
CA ASN A 109 -36.91 9.19 -20.64
C ASN A 109 -38.23 9.71 -21.24
N LYS A 110 -38.67 10.91 -20.85
CA LYS A 110 -39.85 11.58 -21.40
C LYS A 110 -39.56 12.35 -22.68
N PHE A 111 -38.30 12.63 -23.00
CA PHE A 111 -37.94 13.33 -24.24
C PHE A 111 -37.90 12.36 -25.42
N ALA A 112 -38.84 12.51 -26.35
CA ALA A 112 -38.90 11.74 -27.60
C ALA A 112 -38.10 12.37 -28.75
N ASP A 113 -37.62 13.61 -28.59
CA ASP A 113 -36.88 14.36 -29.62
C ASP A 113 -35.47 14.72 -29.12
N GLN A 114 -34.49 14.55 -30.00
CA GLN A 114 -33.08 14.82 -29.74
C GLN A 114 -32.84 16.26 -29.27
N MET A 115 -33.50 17.24 -29.90
CA MET A 115 -33.29 18.65 -29.60
C MET A 115 -33.67 18.98 -28.15
N TYR A 116 -34.77 18.41 -27.65
CA TYR A 116 -35.21 18.64 -26.28
C TYR A 116 -34.35 17.88 -25.27
N CYS A 117 -33.95 16.65 -25.60
CA CYS A 117 -33.03 15.88 -24.77
C CYS A 117 -31.69 16.60 -24.57
N GLU A 118 -31.10 17.11 -25.66
CA GLU A 118 -29.80 17.78 -25.64
C GLU A 118 -29.85 19.17 -24.96
N ASN A 119 -31.03 19.80 -24.89
CA ASN A 119 -31.23 21.01 -24.09
C ASN A 119 -30.99 20.77 -22.59
N HIS A 120 -31.07 19.52 -22.14
CA HIS A 120 -30.80 19.06 -20.78
C HIS A 120 -29.52 18.19 -20.70
N SER A 121 -28.52 18.46 -21.54
CA SER A 121 -27.27 17.66 -21.67
C SER A 121 -26.47 17.43 -20.38
N VAL A 122 -26.72 18.18 -19.31
CA VAL A 122 -26.12 17.94 -17.99
C VAL A 122 -26.67 16.66 -17.35
N ASP A 123 -27.97 16.43 -17.47
CA ASP A 123 -28.67 15.31 -16.83
C ASP A 123 -29.04 14.21 -17.82
N CYS A 124 -29.27 14.57 -19.09
CA CYS A 124 -29.78 13.70 -20.15
C CYS A 124 -28.76 13.50 -21.28
N LYS A 125 -28.80 12.33 -21.91
CA LYS A 125 -28.05 12.01 -23.12
C LYS A 125 -29.00 11.41 -24.16
N TRP A 126 -28.85 11.85 -25.41
CA TRP A 126 -29.55 11.26 -26.54
C TRP A 126 -28.76 10.06 -27.08
N TYR A 127 -29.39 8.89 -27.07
CA TYR A 127 -28.84 7.64 -27.59
C TYR A 127 -29.28 7.44 -29.03
N ALA A 128 -28.54 8.05 -29.96
CA ALA A 128 -28.88 8.10 -31.38
C ALA A 128 -29.16 6.71 -31.99
N GLY A 129 -28.39 5.69 -31.61
CA GLY A 129 -28.58 4.35 -32.15
C GLY A 129 -29.87 3.65 -31.71
N LEU A 130 -30.45 4.09 -30.60
CA LEU A 130 -31.70 3.58 -30.05
C LEU A 130 -32.87 4.57 -30.22
N MET A 131 -32.60 5.78 -30.73
CA MET A 131 -33.57 6.87 -30.90
C MET A 131 -34.32 7.18 -29.59
N THR A 132 -33.59 7.27 -28.49
CA THR A 132 -34.17 7.48 -27.16
C THR A 132 -33.31 8.43 -26.32
N CYS A 133 -33.94 9.16 -25.41
CA CYS A 133 -33.27 9.99 -24.41
C CYS A 133 -33.29 9.25 -23.07
N ASP A 134 -32.16 9.21 -22.36
CA ASP A 134 -32.12 8.72 -20.97
C ASP A 134 -31.09 9.52 -20.19
N GLY A 135 -30.89 9.17 -18.93
CA GLY A 135 -29.89 9.77 -18.07
C GLY A 135 -28.49 9.68 -18.61
N ASN A 136 -27.71 10.75 -18.48
CA ASN A 136 -26.30 10.80 -18.84
C ASN A 136 -25.38 9.98 -17.91
N THR A 137 -25.95 9.05 -17.12
CA THR A 137 -25.21 8.22 -16.16
C THR A 137 -24.69 6.92 -16.76
N TYR A 138 -25.29 6.44 -17.86
CA TYR A 138 -24.99 5.12 -18.42
C TYR A 138 -23.83 5.11 -19.42
N GLY A 139 -23.46 6.27 -19.98
CA GLY A 139 -22.43 6.37 -21.02
C GLY A 139 -22.73 5.43 -22.19
N CYS A 140 -21.70 4.84 -22.79
CA CYS A 140 -21.84 3.84 -23.85
C CYS A 140 -22.37 2.48 -23.37
N GLY A 141 -22.38 2.22 -22.06
CA GLY A 141 -22.95 1.01 -21.47
C GLY A 141 -24.46 0.86 -21.67
N TYR A 142 -25.16 1.93 -22.04
CA TYR A 142 -26.59 1.88 -22.39
C TYR A 142 -26.88 1.02 -23.62
N TYR A 143 -25.88 0.79 -24.48
CA TYR A 143 -25.97 -0.01 -25.69
C TYR A 143 -25.65 -1.52 -25.45
N GLU A 144 -25.81 -2.06 -24.25
CA GLU A 144 -25.45 -3.46 -23.87
C GLU A 144 -26.00 -4.56 -24.81
N PHE A 145 -27.08 -4.28 -25.56
CA PHE A 145 -27.67 -5.20 -26.54
C PHE A 145 -27.84 -4.57 -27.93
N ALA A 146 -27.16 -3.47 -28.21
CA ALA A 146 -27.27 -2.77 -29.48
C ALA A 146 -26.43 -3.46 -30.57
N THR A 147 -26.84 -3.32 -31.83
CA THR A 147 -25.99 -3.76 -32.94
C THR A 147 -24.75 -2.88 -33.08
N VAL A 148 -23.75 -3.36 -33.82
CA VAL A 148 -22.54 -2.60 -34.16
C VAL A 148 -22.89 -1.22 -34.73
N GLU A 149 -23.86 -1.16 -35.65
CA GLU A 149 -24.31 0.10 -36.24
C GLU A 149 -24.98 1.03 -35.23
N GLN A 150 -25.72 0.48 -34.26
CA GLN A 150 -26.37 1.28 -33.23
C GLN A 150 -25.36 1.89 -32.26
N CYS A 151 -24.34 1.12 -31.89
CA CYS A 151 -23.21 1.60 -31.11
C CYS A 151 -22.51 2.78 -31.79
N ASN A 152 -22.08 2.54 -33.03
CA ASN A 152 -21.24 3.46 -33.79
C ASN A 152 -22.03 4.64 -34.39
N MET A 153 -23.35 4.70 -34.17
CA MET A 153 -24.16 5.89 -34.46
C MET A 153 -23.95 7.00 -33.43
N ASP A 154 -23.47 6.67 -32.24
CA ASP A 154 -23.09 7.63 -31.20
C ASP A 154 -21.61 7.97 -31.35
N VAL A 155 -21.29 9.26 -31.52
CA VAL A 155 -19.90 9.71 -31.74
C VAL A 155 -19.00 9.48 -30.53
N ASP A 156 -19.60 9.34 -29.34
CA ASP A 156 -18.87 9.11 -28.10
C ASP A 156 -18.66 7.61 -27.83
N CYS A 157 -19.11 6.71 -28.71
CA CYS A 157 -19.06 5.26 -28.49
C CYS A 157 -18.43 4.49 -29.64
N ASP A 158 -17.59 3.51 -29.30
CA ASP A 158 -17.00 2.55 -30.22
C ASP A 158 -17.42 1.12 -29.84
N TYR A 159 -17.85 0.33 -30.82
CA TYR A 159 -18.14 -1.10 -30.62
C TYR A 159 -16.84 -1.90 -30.50
N ASN A 160 -16.74 -2.73 -29.45
CA ASN A 160 -15.64 -3.67 -29.27
C ASN A 160 -16.07 -5.09 -29.66
N HIS A 161 -15.59 -5.56 -30.80
CA HIS A 161 -15.85 -6.91 -31.34
C HIS A 161 -15.24 -8.05 -30.52
N ASN A 162 -14.24 -7.78 -29.68
CA ASN A 162 -13.63 -8.82 -28.84
C ASN A 162 -14.48 -9.13 -27.60
N THR A 163 -15.22 -8.14 -27.11
CA THR A 163 -16.06 -8.29 -25.92
C THR A 163 -17.55 -8.26 -26.21
N ASP A 164 -17.94 -7.97 -27.45
CA ASP A 164 -19.33 -7.72 -27.88
C ASP A 164 -20.03 -6.65 -27.04
N MET A 165 -19.33 -5.53 -26.79
CA MET A 165 -19.85 -4.43 -25.98
C MET A 165 -19.49 -3.07 -26.58
N CYS A 166 -20.37 -2.08 -26.39
CA CYS A 166 -20.05 -0.68 -26.64
C CYS A 166 -19.21 -0.10 -25.52
N MET A 167 -18.19 0.65 -25.90
CA MET A 167 -17.30 1.32 -24.96
C MET A 167 -17.13 2.78 -25.37
N GLU A 168 -16.61 3.59 -24.45
CA GLU A 168 -16.34 5.00 -24.74
C GLU A 168 -15.35 5.14 -25.90
N ALA A 169 -15.53 6.17 -26.71
CA ALA A 169 -14.72 6.40 -27.90
C ALA A 169 -13.21 6.39 -27.57
N GLY A 170 -12.45 5.66 -28.37
CA GLY A 170 -11.01 5.44 -28.22
C GLY A 170 -10.62 4.38 -27.19
N THR A 171 -11.56 3.76 -26.48
CA THR A 171 -11.25 2.73 -25.47
C THR A 171 -11.34 1.30 -26.00
N ALA A 172 -11.96 1.09 -27.16
CA ALA A 172 -12.04 -0.21 -27.86
C ALA A 172 -10.68 -0.79 -28.26
N GLY A 173 -9.69 0.07 -28.49
CA GLY A 173 -8.37 -0.35 -28.93
C GLY A 173 -8.48 -1.22 -30.17
N CYS A 174 -7.79 -2.36 -30.19
CA CYS A 174 -7.84 -3.28 -31.33
C CYS A 174 -9.19 -3.98 -31.50
N GLY A 175 -10.01 -4.03 -30.45
CA GLY A 175 -11.35 -4.61 -30.52
C GLY A 175 -12.29 -3.89 -31.49
N GLU A 176 -12.02 -2.61 -31.80
CA GLU A 176 -12.77 -1.85 -32.83
C GLU A 176 -12.67 -2.49 -34.22
N PHE A 177 -11.57 -3.19 -34.50
CA PHE A 177 -11.28 -3.79 -35.82
C PHE A 177 -11.43 -5.32 -35.83
N GLY A 178 -12.08 -5.89 -34.81
CA GLY A 178 -12.24 -7.33 -34.64
C GLY A 178 -13.22 -7.99 -35.62
N ASP A 179 -13.91 -7.22 -36.47
CA ASP A 179 -14.82 -7.74 -37.51
C ASP A 179 -14.10 -8.19 -38.79
N SER A 180 -12.85 -7.76 -38.98
CA SER A 180 -12.14 -7.92 -40.24
C SER A 180 -10.63 -7.97 -40.04
N ASN A 181 -10.02 -9.08 -40.45
CA ASN A 181 -8.56 -9.21 -40.50
C ASN A 181 -7.88 -8.11 -41.33
N THR A 182 -8.59 -7.58 -42.33
CA THR A 182 -8.07 -6.55 -43.23
C THR A 182 -8.04 -5.20 -42.52
N ASN A 183 -9.10 -4.88 -41.77
CA ASN A 183 -9.16 -3.64 -41.00
C ASN A 183 -8.17 -3.68 -39.83
N CYS A 184 -8.08 -4.82 -39.15
CA CYS A 184 -7.14 -5.03 -38.06
C CYS A 184 -5.68 -4.87 -38.53
N ASN A 185 -5.28 -5.59 -39.57
CA ASN A 185 -3.91 -5.54 -40.09
C ASN A 185 -3.57 -4.23 -40.81
N ALA A 186 -4.57 -3.40 -41.15
CA ALA A 186 -4.35 -2.04 -41.62
C ALA A 186 -3.84 -1.11 -40.50
N GLN A 187 -4.04 -1.45 -39.21
CA GLN A 187 -3.53 -0.72 -38.05
C GLN A 187 -2.07 -1.10 -37.75
N THR A 188 -1.20 -0.94 -38.75
CA THR A 188 0.21 -1.36 -38.68
C THR A 188 0.92 -0.81 -37.44
N GLY A 189 1.46 -1.71 -36.61
CA GLY A 189 2.22 -1.38 -35.39
C GLY A 189 1.37 -1.10 -34.16
N ASN A 190 0.05 -1.12 -34.28
CA ASN A 190 -0.88 -0.95 -33.15
C ASN A 190 -1.67 -2.24 -32.88
N CYS A 191 -2.16 -2.88 -33.95
CA CYS A 191 -2.94 -4.10 -33.86
C CYS A 191 -2.47 -5.14 -34.87
N GLU A 192 -2.77 -6.40 -34.58
CA GLU A 192 -2.56 -7.53 -35.48
C GLU A 192 -3.70 -8.55 -35.33
N TRP A 193 -3.99 -9.27 -36.40
CA TRP A 193 -5.06 -10.26 -36.40
C TRP A 193 -4.58 -11.59 -35.81
N ASN A 194 -5.30 -12.11 -34.82
CA ASN A 194 -5.13 -13.47 -34.33
C ASN A 194 -6.02 -14.41 -35.16
N TYR A 195 -5.41 -15.21 -36.03
CA TYR A 195 -6.10 -16.17 -36.91
C TYR A 195 -6.62 -17.41 -36.18
N SER A 196 -6.06 -17.76 -35.01
CA SER A 196 -6.53 -18.89 -34.20
C SER A 196 -7.86 -18.56 -33.52
N ASP A 197 -7.97 -17.37 -32.93
CA ASP A 197 -9.13 -16.93 -32.17
C ASP A 197 -10.09 -16.02 -32.96
N ASN A 198 -9.76 -15.71 -34.21
CA ASN A 198 -10.53 -14.87 -35.13
C ASN A 198 -10.93 -13.50 -34.56
N HIS A 199 -9.98 -12.82 -33.92
CA HIS A 199 -10.20 -11.47 -33.42
C HIS A 199 -8.93 -10.61 -33.51
N CYS A 200 -9.08 -9.30 -33.34
CA CYS A 200 -7.99 -8.35 -33.46
C CYS A 200 -7.36 -8.08 -32.09
N VAL A 201 -6.05 -8.24 -31.98
CA VAL A 201 -5.31 -8.11 -30.71
C VAL A 201 -4.26 -6.99 -30.80
N PRO A 202 -3.76 -6.48 -29.65
CA PRO A 202 -2.62 -5.57 -29.65
C PRO A 202 -1.41 -6.14 -30.39
N PHE A 203 -0.62 -5.27 -31.02
CA PHE A 203 0.58 -5.68 -31.74
C PHE A 203 1.56 -6.48 -30.85
N ASP A 204 2.19 -7.50 -31.43
CA ASP A 204 3.10 -8.47 -30.78
C ASP A 204 2.45 -9.32 -29.66
N THR A 205 1.14 -9.53 -29.68
CA THR A 205 0.44 -10.40 -28.71
C THR A 205 -0.22 -11.62 -29.34
N ALA A 206 -0.41 -11.67 -30.66
CA ALA A 206 -0.93 -12.85 -31.35
C ALA A 206 0.10 -14.00 -31.41
N GLY A 207 1.38 -13.71 -31.18
CA GLY A 207 2.44 -14.72 -31.29
C GLY A 207 2.48 -15.33 -32.69
N CYS A 208 2.53 -16.66 -32.76
CA CYS A 208 2.47 -17.42 -34.00
C CYS A 208 1.09 -17.39 -34.68
N SER A 209 0.01 -17.13 -33.93
CA SER A 209 -1.35 -17.01 -34.46
C SER A 209 -1.55 -15.80 -35.38
N LYS A 210 -0.54 -14.94 -35.55
CA LYS A 210 -0.52 -13.87 -36.58
C LYS A 210 -0.39 -14.42 -38.00
N TYR A 211 0.11 -15.64 -38.18
CA TYR A 211 0.25 -16.28 -39.49
C TYR A 211 -1.06 -16.97 -39.87
N GLY A 212 -1.68 -16.51 -40.96
CA GLY A 212 -2.96 -17.03 -41.40
C GLY A 212 -2.86 -18.40 -42.09
N PRO A 213 -4.01 -18.99 -42.45
CA PRO A 213 -4.09 -20.31 -43.10
C PRO A 213 -3.39 -20.39 -44.47
N LEU A 214 -2.96 -19.26 -45.04
CA LEU A 214 -2.22 -19.19 -46.31
C LEU A 214 -0.72 -18.91 -46.12
N ASP A 215 -0.27 -18.76 -44.88
CA ASP A 215 1.07 -18.30 -44.53
C ASP A 215 1.95 -19.42 -43.96
N GLU A 216 1.69 -20.70 -44.34
CA GLU A 216 2.46 -21.88 -43.90
C GLU A 216 3.98 -21.67 -44.03
N SER A 217 4.41 -21.08 -45.15
CA SER A 217 5.84 -20.80 -45.40
C SER A 217 6.42 -19.70 -44.52
N MET A 218 5.60 -18.77 -44.03
CA MET A 218 6.02 -17.72 -43.10
C MET A 218 6.03 -18.23 -41.66
N CYS A 219 5.03 -19.03 -41.29
CA CYS A 219 4.99 -19.75 -40.01
C CYS A 219 6.23 -20.63 -39.85
N SER A 220 6.49 -21.51 -40.82
CA SER A 220 7.66 -22.41 -40.81
C SER A 220 9.02 -21.68 -40.96
N GLY A 221 8.99 -20.38 -41.27
CA GLY A 221 10.18 -19.53 -41.35
C GLY A 221 10.49 -18.79 -40.05
N ASP A 222 9.54 -18.73 -39.11
CA ASP A 222 9.73 -18.16 -37.77
C ASP A 222 10.23 -19.28 -36.84
N PRO A 223 11.42 -19.16 -36.22
CA PRO A 223 12.00 -20.22 -35.40
C PRO A 223 11.24 -20.53 -34.11
N ASN A 224 10.27 -19.69 -33.73
CA ASN A 224 9.41 -19.92 -32.57
C ASN A 224 8.03 -20.45 -32.95
N CYS A 225 7.78 -20.75 -34.23
CA CYS A 225 6.47 -21.17 -34.72
C CYS A 225 6.53 -22.46 -35.52
N ASP A 226 5.52 -23.31 -35.33
CA ASP A 226 5.33 -24.54 -36.09
C ASP A 226 3.95 -24.57 -36.74
N TRP A 227 3.88 -25.15 -37.94
CA TRP A 227 2.61 -25.35 -38.62
C TRP A 227 1.94 -26.65 -38.14
N ASP A 228 0.78 -26.53 -37.49
CA ASP A 228 -0.07 -27.68 -37.15
C ASP A 228 -1.31 -27.71 -38.03
N THR A 229 -1.30 -28.65 -38.98
CA THR A 229 -2.43 -29.05 -39.84
C THR A 229 -3.02 -27.92 -40.70
N ASP A 230 -3.63 -26.92 -40.09
CA ASP A 230 -4.35 -25.80 -40.70
C ASP A 230 -4.11 -24.44 -40.01
N HIS A 231 -3.29 -24.37 -38.96
CA HIS A 231 -2.94 -23.13 -38.28
C HIS A 231 -1.50 -23.14 -37.76
N CYS A 232 -0.97 -21.94 -37.51
CA CYS A 232 0.35 -21.77 -36.93
C CYS A 232 0.23 -21.75 -35.40
N ILE A 233 1.07 -22.54 -34.74
CA ILE A 233 1.15 -22.63 -33.28
C ILE A 233 2.52 -22.17 -32.81
N GLU A 234 2.62 -21.75 -31.56
CA GLU A 234 3.91 -21.60 -30.90
C GLU A 234 4.63 -22.94 -30.97
N SER A 235 5.90 -22.92 -31.37
CA SER A 235 6.78 -24.06 -31.25
C SER A 235 6.81 -24.48 -29.79
N VAL A 236 6.20 -25.62 -29.49
CA VAL A 236 6.43 -26.30 -28.22
C VAL A 236 7.94 -26.58 -28.19
N PRO A 237 8.69 -26.21 -27.15
CA PRO A 237 10.07 -26.66 -27.02
C PRO A 237 10.04 -28.16 -27.25
N ALA A 238 10.76 -28.64 -28.27
CA ALA A 238 10.78 -30.05 -28.64
C ALA A 238 10.96 -30.88 -27.38
N GLY A 239 9.88 -31.52 -26.90
CA GLY A 239 9.93 -32.30 -25.67
C GLY A 239 10.98 -33.38 -25.83
N CYS A 240 11.68 -33.72 -24.75
CA CYS A 240 12.86 -34.58 -24.78
C CYS A 240 12.61 -35.94 -25.46
N SER A 241 11.35 -36.37 -25.55
CA SER A 241 10.88 -37.55 -26.30
C SER A 241 11.30 -37.67 -27.78
N LEU A 242 11.76 -36.58 -28.42
CA LEU A 242 12.24 -36.60 -29.81
C LEU A 242 13.68 -37.13 -29.94
N PHE A 243 14.44 -37.18 -28.85
CA PHE A 243 15.80 -37.71 -28.87
C PHE A 243 15.76 -39.24 -28.71
N ASP A 244 16.41 -39.95 -29.64
CA ASP A 244 16.47 -41.41 -29.70
C ASP A 244 17.84 -41.97 -29.32
N THR A 245 18.78 -41.11 -28.92
CA THR A 245 20.09 -41.51 -28.40
C THR A 245 20.45 -40.77 -27.13
N ASP A 246 21.22 -41.45 -26.27
CA ASP A 246 21.79 -40.92 -25.03
C ASP A 246 22.58 -39.62 -25.26
N ALA A 247 23.41 -39.59 -26.31
CA ALA A 247 24.27 -38.46 -26.62
C ALA A 247 23.50 -37.20 -27.07
N THR A 248 22.42 -37.37 -27.84
CA THR A 248 21.60 -36.24 -28.29
C THR A 248 20.63 -35.77 -27.21
N CYS A 249 20.15 -36.69 -26.37
CA CYS A 249 19.30 -36.37 -25.22
C CYS A 249 20.05 -35.55 -24.16
N ASN A 250 21.18 -36.04 -23.66
CA ASN A 250 21.92 -35.39 -22.56
C ASN A 250 22.71 -34.14 -23.00
N ALA A 251 22.70 -33.83 -24.31
CA ALA A 251 23.25 -32.58 -24.83
C ALA A 251 22.33 -31.39 -24.54
N GLU A 252 21.03 -31.62 -24.37
CA GLU A 252 20.05 -30.59 -24.04
C GLU A 252 19.91 -30.47 -22.52
N ALA A 253 20.12 -29.25 -22.00
CA ALA A 253 20.18 -28.99 -20.55
C ALA A 253 18.86 -29.27 -19.79
N THR A 254 17.76 -29.53 -20.49
CA THR A 254 16.44 -29.84 -19.91
C THR A 254 16.02 -31.29 -20.09
N CYS A 255 16.91 -32.15 -20.61
CA CYS A 255 16.58 -33.53 -20.98
C CYS A 255 17.50 -34.54 -20.29
N ILE A 256 16.96 -35.70 -19.94
CA ILE A 256 17.76 -36.79 -19.37
C ILE A 256 17.42 -38.14 -20.01
N TRP A 257 18.45 -38.90 -20.34
CA TRP A 257 18.30 -40.25 -20.86
C TRP A 257 18.11 -41.25 -19.72
N ILE A 258 16.92 -41.86 -19.64
CA ILE A 258 16.57 -42.83 -18.59
C ILE A 258 16.25 -44.18 -19.22
N GLY A 259 17.12 -45.16 -18.98
CA GLY A 259 16.97 -46.52 -19.50
C GLY A 259 17.13 -46.60 -21.02
N SER A 260 16.07 -46.26 -21.77
CA SER A 260 16.05 -46.26 -23.23
C SER A 260 15.18 -45.16 -23.84
N THR A 261 14.77 -44.18 -23.05
CA THR A 261 13.94 -43.05 -23.47
C THR A 261 14.50 -41.74 -22.94
N CYS A 262 14.31 -40.67 -23.69
CA CYS A 262 14.69 -39.33 -23.27
C CYS A 262 13.47 -38.63 -22.64
N GLU A 263 13.63 -38.14 -21.41
CA GLU A 263 12.56 -37.55 -20.61
C GLU A 263 12.92 -36.12 -20.19
N ASP A 264 11.91 -35.30 -19.94
CA ASP A 264 12.12 -33.93 -19.46
C ASP A 264 12.63 -33.94 -18.02
N MET A 265 13.64 -33.11 -17.74
CA MET A 265 14.20 -32.94 -16.41
C MET A 265 13.47 -31.83 -15.67
N ALA A 266 12.55 -32.23 -14.78
CA ALA A 266 11.73 -31.29 -14.02
C ALA A 266 12.37 -30.86 -12.68
N SER A 267 13.40 -31.58 -12.21
CA SER A 267 14.11 -31.32 -10.94
C SER A 267 15.45 -32.05 -10.87
N GLY A 268 16.34 -31.64 -9.96
CA GLY A 268 17.65 -32.28 -9.76
C GLY A 268 17.60 -33.67 -9.10
N SER A 269 16.43 -34.17 -8.71
CA SER A 269 16.27 -35.51 -8.13
C SER A 269 16.76 -36.65 -9.05
N GLN A 270 16.80 -36.40 -10.35
CA GLN A 270 17.24 -37.34 -11.39
C GLN A 270 18.76 -37.29 -11.64
N CYS A 271 19.49 -36.32 -11.08
CA CYS A 271 20.93 -36.15 -11.31
C CYS A 271 21.76 -37.37 -10.90
N THR A 272 21.31 -38.13 -9.89
CA THR A 272 21.98 -39.36 -9.44
C THR A 272 22.03 -40.47 -10.50
N LEU A 273 21.25 -40.36 -11.59
CA LEU A 273 21.29 -41.27 -12.73
C LEU A 273 22.44 -40.96 -13.69
N LEU A 274 22.99 -39.73 -13.64
CA LEU A 274 24.13 -39.30 -14.45
C LEU A 274 25.42 -39.83 -13.81
N SER A 275 26.01 -40.83 -14.46
CA SER A 275 27.21 -41.52 -13.94
C SER A 275 28.53 -40.97 -14.48
N MET A 276 28.48 -40.08 -15.48
CA MET A 276 29.65 -39.44 -16.06
C MET A 276 29.69 -37.95 -15.70
N GLN A 277 30.89 -37.46 -15.41
CA GLN A 277 31.12 -36.05 -15.07
C GLN A 277 30.62 -35.10 -16.16
N GLY A 278 30.95 -35.39 -17.44
CA GLY A 278 30.57 -34.52 -18.56
C GLY A 278 29.05 -34.37 -18.72
N ASP A 279 28.30 -35.44 -18.49
CA ASP A 279 26.83 -35.40 -18.57
C ASP A 279 26.23 -34.66 -17.36
N CYS A 280 26.83 -34.78 -16.17
CA CYS A 280 26.41 -33.99 -15.02
C CYS A 280 26.66 -32.49 -15.23
N GLU A 281 27.82 -32.16 -15.78
CA GLU A 281 28.26 -30.79 -16.06
C GLU A 281 27.53 -30.14 -17.25
N SER A 282 26.81 -30.89 -18.09
CA SER A 282 25.90 -30.31 -19.08
C SER A 282 24.56 -29.85 -18.48
N HIS A 283 24.26 -30.26 -17.24
CA HIS A 283 22.98 -30.01 -16.56
C HIS A 283 23.12 -29.10 -15.33
N THR A 284 23.96 -28.06 -15.41
CA THR A 284 24.30 -27.17 -14.27
C THR A 284 23.10 -26.43 -13.66
N SER A 285 21.97 -26.35 -14.37
CA SER A 285 20.73 -25.76 -13.84
C SER A 285 20.10 -26.58 -12.72
N PHE A 286 20.32 -27.89 -12.69
CA PHE A 286 19.68 -28.82 -11.75
C PHE A 286 20.67 -29.74 -11.04
N CYS A 287 21.84 -29.99 -11.63
CA CYS A 287 22.81 -30.96 -11.17
C CYS A 287 24.14 -30.31 -10.78
N ASN A 288 24.78 -30.89 -9.77
CA ASN A 288 26.16 -30.58 -9.41
C ASN A 288 27.02 -31.86 -9.37
N TRP A 289 28.25 -31.76 -9.87
CA TRP A 289 29.20 -32.86 -9.82
C TRP A 289 30.01 -32.82 -8.52
N TYR A 290 29.74 -33.78 -7.64
CA TYR A 290 30.41 -33.89 -6.35
C TYR A 290 31.71 -34.67 -6.49
N SER A 291 32.76 -33.97 -6.91
CA SER A 291 34.07 -34.55 -7.26
C SER A 291 34.68 -35.42 -6.14
N GLY A 292 34.48 -35.04 -4.87
CA GLY A 292 34.95 -35.80 -3.71
C GLY A 292 34.24 -37.15 -3.52
N LEU A 293 33.06 -37.33 -4.10
CA LEU A 293 32.30 -38.58 -4.11
C LEU A 293 32.29 -39.27 -5.47
N ASN A 294 32.73 -38.58 -6.53
CA ASN A 294 32.69 -39.03 -7.91
C ASN A 294 31.26 -39.44 -8.34
N LEU A 295 30.30 -38.58 -8.00
CA LEU A 295 28.86 -38.76 -8.24
C LEU A 295 28.20 -37.44 -8.62
N CYS A 296 27.14 -37.51 -9.42
CA CYS A 296 26.26 -36.39 -9.72
C CYS A 296 25.09 -36.36 -8.71
N GLY A 297 24.72 -35.17 -8.25
CA GLY A 297 23.64 -34.96 -7.29
C GLY A 297 22.85 -33.70 -7.59
N ASP A 298 21.75 -33.49 -6.87
CA ASP A 298 20.92 -32.30 -7.00
C ASP A 298 21.71 -31.07 -6.52
N ILE A 299 21.72 -30.00 -7.31
CA ILE A 299 22.39 -28.75 -6.92
C ILE A 299 21.81 -28.16 -5.61
N ALA A 300 20.54 -28.45 -5.31
CA ALA A 300 19.89 -28.00 -4.08
C ALA A 300 20.45 -28.69 -2.82
N ASP A 301 21.08 -29.86 -2.94
CA ASP A 301 21.71 -30.53 -1.80
C ASP A 301 22.97 -29.78 -1.33
N GLY A 302 23.57 -28.95 -2.19
CA GLY A 302 24.76 -28.14 -1.88
C GLY A 302 25.87 -28.97 -1.26
N CYS A 303 26.61 -28.39 -0.32
CA CYS A 303 27.63 -29.13 0.43
C CYS A 303 27.06 -30.26 1.31
N GLY A 304 25.77 -30.26 1.62
CA GLY A 304 25.09 -31.30 2.40
C GLY A 304 25.17 -32.69 1.77
N PHE A 305 25.35 -32.78 0.45
CA PHE A 305 25.48 -34.03 -0.29
C PHE A 305 26.67 -34.89 0.17
N TYR A 306 27.76 -34.27 0.62
CA TYR A 306 28.94 -34.97 1.17
C TYR A 306 28.66 -35.66 2.52
N GLY A 307 27.54 -35.33 3.16
CA GLY A 307 27.12 -35.90 4.43
C GLY A 307 28.19 -35.74 5.52
N PHE A 308 28.65 -36.88 6.07
CA PHE A 308 29.61 -36.93 7.18
C PHE A 308 31.07 -37.16 6.73
N GLY A 309 31.35 -37.18 5.43
CA GLY A 309 32.68 -37.48 4.89
C GLY A 309 33.61 -36.27 4.85
N ALA A 310 34.36 -36.00 5.93
CA ALA A 310 35.27 -34.84 6.01
C ALA A 310 36.29 -34.74 4.87
N MET A 311 36.85 -35.88 4.43
CA MET A 311 37.84 -35.91 3.34
C MET A 311 37.22 -35.54 1.99
N ALA A 312 36.02 -36.04 1.68
CA ALA A 312 35.33 -35.76 0.42
C ALA A 312 34.81 -34.32 0.40
N CYS A 313 34.26 -33.86 1.52
CA CYS A 313 33.81 -32.48 1.72
C CYS A 313 34.94 -31.47 1.49
N ASN A 314 36.08 -31.64 2.16
CA ASN A 314 37.21 -30.72 2.06
C ASN A 314 38.01 -30.84 0.75
N ALA A 315 37.70 -31.84 -0.08
CA ALA A 315 38.27 -31.95 -1.44
C ALA A 315 37.55 -31.04 -2.43
N ASP A 316 36.31 -30.63 -2.13
CA ASP A 316 35.56 -29.64 -2.87
C ASP A 316 35.99 -28.23 -2.43
N THR A 317 36.17 -27.32 -3.40
CA THR A 317 36.60 -25.94 -3.10
C THR A 317 35.49 -25.08 -2.52
N ASP A 318 34.24 -25.46 -2.77
CA ASP A 318 33.07 -24.69 -2.36
C ASP A 318 32.51 -25.16 -1.00
N CYS A 319 33.09 -26.23 -0.44
CA CYS A 319 32.65 -26.83 0.82
C CYS A 319 33.75 -26.90 1.88
N GLU A 320 33.35 -26.92 3.15
CA GLU A 320 34.23 -27.20 4.28
C GLU A 320 33.53 -28.03 5.35
N TYR A 321 34.26 -28.92 6.01
CA TYR A 321 33.69 -29.79 7.04
C TYR A 321 33.64 -29.10 8.40
N ASN A 322 32.49 -29.17 9.07
CA ASN A 322 32.30 -28.67 10.43
C ASN A 322 32.42 -29.80 11.45
N PHE A 323 33.47 -29.80 12.25
CA PHE A 323 33.70 -30.77 13.32
C PHE A 323 32.84 -30.51 14.57
N ASN A 324 32.39 -29.27 14.80
CA ASN A 324 31.50 -28.94 15.94
C ASN A 324 30.06 -29.41 15.70
N MET A 325 29.62 -29.35 14.44
CA MET A 325 28.36 -29.91 13.95
C MET A 325 28.68 -30.88 12.82
N PRO A 326 28.99 -32.15 13.13
CA PRO A 326 29.53 -33.11 12.17
C PRO A 326 28.73 -33.13 10.86
N GLY A 327 29.31 -32.57 9.81
CA GLY A 327 28.63 -32.37 8.54
C GLY A 327 29.41 -31.44 7.64
N CYS A 328 29.17 -31.55 6.35
CA CYS A 328 29.72 -30.67 5.35
C CYS A 328 28.85 -29.42 5.19
N VAL A 329 29.47 -28.24 5.16
CA VAL A 329 28.79 -26.95 5.04
C VAL A 329 29.47 -26.11 3.96
N GLU A 330 28.79 -25.06 3.50
CA GLU A 330 29.33 -24.13 2.51
C GLU A 330 30.62 -23.46 3.02
N PHE A 331 31.56 -23.22 2.11
CA PHE A 331 32.85 -22.62 2.45
C PHE A 331 32.69 -21.28 3.19
N GLY A 332 33.40 -21.14 4.31
CA GLY A 332 33.38 -19.97 5.19
C GLY A 332 32.30 -19.99 6.28
N THR A 333 31.40 -20.97 6.31
CA THR A 333 30.31 -21.05 7.29
C THR A 333 30.63 -21.91 8.53
N ALA A 334 31.61 -22.81 8.46
CA ALA A 334 32.02 -23.62 9.61
C ALA A 334 32.73 -22.80 10.70
N GLY A 335 33.28 -21.63 10.33
CA GLY A 335 34.01 -20.75 11.24
C GLY A 335 35.16 -21.49 11.92
N CYS A 336 35.23 -21.46 13.25
CA CYS A 336 36.21 -22.23 14.02
C CYS A 336 35.95 -23.74 14.02
N GLY A 337 34.73 -24.16 13.67
CA GLY A 337 34.35 -25.57 13.60
C GLY A 337 35.08 -26.35 12.51
N LYS A 338 35.80 -25.69 11.59
CA LYS A 338 36.66 -26.36 10.59
C LYS A 338 37.91 -27.02 11.17
N HIS A 339 38.28 -26.70 12.41
CA HIS A 339 39.49 -27.20 13.05
C HIS A 339 39.19 -28.42 13.92
N GLU A 340 39.70 -29.59 13.52
CA GLU A 340 39.44 -30.87 14.19
C GLU A 340 40.13 -31.05 15.55
N ASN A 341 41.23 -30.32 15.78
CA ASN A 341 42.10 -30.54 16.92
C ASN A 341 42.66 -29.22 17.48
N ASP A 342 43.13 -29.29 18.72
CA ASP A 342 43.69 -28.17 19.47
C ASP A 342 44.82 -27.44 18.72
N SER A 343 45.71 -28.19 18.07
CA SER A 343 46.85 -27.60 17.35
C SER A 343 46.44 -26.76 16.14
N MET A 344 45.40 -27.19 15.43
CA MET A 344 44.83 -26.44 14.30
C MET A 344 44.00 -25.26 14.79
N CYS A 345 43.27 -25.44 15.88
CA CYS A 345 42.43 -24.41 16.49
C CYS A 345 43.24 -23.22 17.02
N ILE A 346 44.31 -23.48 17.78
CA ILE A 346 45.19 -22.44 18.34
C ILE A 346 46.00 -21.74 17.24
N GLY A 347 46.19 -22.39 16.09
CA GLY A 347 46.81 -21.78 14.92
C GLY A 347 45.98 -20.68 14.26
N ASP A 348 44.67 -20.62 14.52
CA ASP A 348 43.75 -19.62 14.00
C ASP A 348 43.51 -18.51 15.05
N PRO A 349 43.93 -17.25 14.80
CA PRO A 349 43.82 -16.15 15.77
C PRO A 349 42.40 -15.84 16.25
N MET A 350 41.39 -16.23 15.46
CA MET A 350 39.98 -15.98 15.74
C MET A 350 39.32 -17.14 16.49
N CYS A 351 40.08 -18.15 16.90
CA CYS A 351 39.57 -19.37 17.51
C CYS A 351 40.28 -19.72 18.83
N THR A 352 39.60 -20.49 19.67
CA THR A 352 40.16 -21.02 20.92
C THR A 352 39.60 -22.41 21.18
N TRP A 353 40.46 -23.30 21.67
CA TRP A 353 40.06 -24.65 22.06
C TRP A 353 39.45 -24.63 23.47
N ASN A 354 38.21 -25.11 23.60
CA ASN A 354 37.52 -25.16 24.90
C ASN A 354 37.70 -26.49 25.66
N GLY A 355 38.57 -27.37 25.16
CA GLY A 355 38.81 -28.71 25.72
C GLY A 355 38.07 -29.83 24.97
N THR A 356 37.11 -29.51 24.10
CA THR A 356 36.39 -30.51 23.29
C THR A 356 36.22 -30.06 21.84
N ASN A 357 35.93 -28.78 21.62
CA ASN A 357 35.62 -28.20 20.32
C ASN A 357 36.42 -26.91 20.12
N CYS A 358 36.63 -26.55 18.85
CA CYS A 358 37.22 -25.28 18.48
C CYS A 358 36.12 -24.22 18.33
N ILE A 359 36.10 -23.22 19.22
CA ILE A 359 35.07 -22.19 19.25
C ILE A 359 35.66 -20.83 18.86
N PRO A 360 34.84 -19.86 18.41
CA PRO A 360 35.30 -18.49 18.25
C PRO A 360 35.96 -17.99 19.53
N SER A 361 37.17 -17.44 19.42
CA SER A 361 37.71 -16.64 20.50
C SER A 361 36.78 -15.44 20.63
N GLY A 362 36.23 -15.21 21.83
CA GLY A 362 35.55 -13.93 22.08
C GLY A 362 36.49 -12.79 21.67
N PRO A 363 35.96 -11.60 21.29
CA PRO A 363 36.83 -10.48 20.97
C PRO A 363 37.84 -10.31 22.10
N PRO A 364 39.13 -10.00 21.80
CA PRO A 364 40.13 -9.72 22.80
C PRO A 364 39.53 -8.82 23.88
N ALA A 365 39.76 -9.16 25.16
CA ALA A 365 39.22 -8.36 26.26
C ALA A 365 39.54 -6.88 26.00
N CYS A 366 38.54 -6.00 26.14
CA CYS A 366 38.65 -4.62 25.65
C CYS A 366 39.92 -3.89 26.13
N ASN A 367 40.44 -4.26 27.31
CA ASN A 367 41.71 -3.78 27.86
C ASN A 367 42.97 -4.09 27.05
N THR A 368 42.86 -4.87 25.97
CA THR A 368 43.96 -5.18 25.05
C THR A 368 44.06 -4.20 23.87
N TYR A 369 43.02 -3.39 23.62
CA TYR A 369 43.08 -2.35 22.60
C TYR A 369 43.80 -1.11 23.15
N MET A 370 44.90 -0.74 22.51
CA MET A 370 45.78 0.37 22.94
C MET A 370 45.46 1.71 22.27
N ASP A 371 44.46 1.74 21.39
CA ASP A 371 44.02 2.94 20.70
C ASP A 371 42.49 3.04 20.63
N GLN A 372 42.02 4.29 20.56
CA GLN A 372 40.60 4.63 20.63
C GLN A 372 39.80 4.10 19.44
N PHE A 373 40.37 4.10 18.24
CA PHE A 373 39.66 3.74 17.02
C PHE A 373 39.39 2.23 16.99
N THR A 374 40.41 1.42 17.30
CA THR A 374 40.28 -0.04 17.38
C THR A 374 39.36 -0.48 18.52
N CYS A 375 39.43 0.23 19.66
CA CYS A 375 38.55 0.00 20.80
C CYS A 375 37.06 0.19 20.45
N GLN A 376 36.71 1.33 19.85
CA GLN A 376 35.32 1.68 19.53
C GLN A 376 34.75 0.80 18.40
N ASN A 377 35.57 0.41 17.41
CA ASN A 377 35.14 -0.48 16.32
C ASN A 377 34.82 -1.91 16.78
N ASN A 378 35.37 -2.35 17.91
CA ASN A 378 35.07 -3.67 18.50
C ASN A 378 34.04 -3.57 19.64
N SER A 379 33.20 -2.52 19.59
CA SER A 379 32.11 -2.28 20.54
C SER A 379 32.54 -2.15 22.02
N CYS A 380 33.78 -1.72 22.26
CA CYS A 380 34.31 -1.40 23.58
C CYS A 380 34.28 0.12 23.84
N THR A 381 34.40 0.53 25.12
CA THR A 381 34.37 1.96 25.50
C THR A 381 35.78 2.47 25.81
N TRP A 382 36.17 3.57 25.18
CA TRP A 382 37.45 4.24 25.43
C TRP A 382 37.31 5.30 26.53
N VAL A 383 38.06 5.16 27.63
CA VAL A 383 38.07 6.13 28.73
C VAL A 383 39.51 6.40 29.15
N SER A 384 39.91 7.68 29.14
CA SER A 384 41.18 8.16 29.71
C SER A 384 42.44 7.41 29.25
N GLY A 385 42.52 7.06 27.97
CA GLY A 385 43.70 6.41 27.39
C GLY A 385 43.72 4.89 27.52
N GLN A 386 42.63 4.27 27.97
CA GLN A 386 42.48 2.82 28.09
C GLN A 386 41.13 2.37 27.53
N CYS A 387 41.10 1.18 26.95
CA CYS A 387 39.87 0.59 26.43
C CYS A 387 39.26 -0.37 27.46
N GLY A 388 38.01 -0.17 27.85
CA GLY A 388 37.29 -0.94 28.87
C GLY A 388 36.04 -1.64 28.30
N GLY A 389 35.66 -2.78 28.89
CA GLY A 389 34.60 -3.66 28.36
C GLY A 389 33.17 -3.26 28.74
N MET A 390 32.22 -3.72 27.92
CA MET A 390 30.78 -3.61 28.18
C MET A 390 30.41 -4.16 29.56
N GLY A 391 29.61 -3.41 30.32
CA GLY A 391 28.97 -3.92 31.54
C GLY A 391 29.59 -3.52 32.88
N GLN A 392 30.38 -2.44 32.95
CA GLN A 392 30.70 -1.80 34.24
C GLN A 392 29.62 -0.74 34.54
N THR A 393 28.69 -1.15 35.40
CA THR A 393 27.63 -0.38 36.08
C THR A 393 27.86 1.14 36.13
N TRP A 394 27.03 1.90 35.42
CA TRP A 394 27.04 3.37 35.38
C TRP A 394 26.56 4.06 36.67
N CYS A 395 26.22 3.29 37.71
CA CYS A 395 25.79 3.81 39.00
C CYS A 395 26.59 3.22 40.18
N SER A 396 27.91 3.17 40.10
CA SER A 396 28.79 2.97 41.27
C SER A 396 30.22 3.32 40.86
N SER A 397 31.04 4.08 41.57
CA SER A 397 31.15 4.29 43.02
C SER A 397 31.98 5.55 43.27
N SER A 398 31.59 6.37 44.26
CA SER A 398 32.44 7.20 45.11
C SER A 398 33.78 7.71 44.52
N TYR A 399 33.82 8.98 44.09
CA TYR A 399 35.08 9.72 43.99
C TYR A 399 35.35 10.44 45.32
N ILE A 400 36.42 10.04 46.02
CA ILE A 400 37.08 10.97 46.94
C ILE A 400 37.86 11.92 46.04
N ALA A 401 37.48 13.20 46.00
CA ALA A 401 38.34 14.23 45.43
C ALA A 401 39.60 14.32 46.30
N GLN A 402 40.62 13.51 46.01
CA GLN A 402 41.90 13.62 46.69
C GLN A 402 42.49 14.98 46.36
N GLY A 403 42.54 15.87 47.36
CA GLY A 403 43.41 17.05 47.31
C GLY A 403 42.86 18.35 47.90
N ILE A 404 41.61 18.44 48.35
CA ILE A 404 41.07 19.68 48.93
C ILE A 404 40.63 19.41 50.37
N ASN A 405 41.13 20.19 51.32
CA ASN A 405 40.73 20.14 52.73
C ASN A 405 39.83 21.34 53.03
N CYS A 406 38.52 21.16 52.83
CA CYS A 406 37.54 22.25 52.93
C CYS A 406 37.40 22.80 54.36
N TYR A 407 37.79 22.04 55.38
CA TYR A 407 37.75 22.43 56.80
C TYR A 407 38.66 23.62 57.14
N THR A 408 39.49 24.08 56.20
CA THR A 408 40.35 25.26 56.38
C THR A 408 39.61 26.59 56.17
N TYR A 409 38.41 26.57 55.58
CA TYR A 409 37.58 27.76 55.36
C TYR A 409 36.56 27.90 56.49
N MET A 410 36.66 28.98 57.28
CA MET A 410 35.81 29.21 58.46
C MET A 410 34.62 30.15 58.21
N ASP A 411 34.40 30.56 56.95
CA ASP A 411 33.29 31.43 56.55
C ASP A 411 32.62 30.89 55.27
N GLN A 412 31.31 31.13 55.14
CA GLN A 412 30.48 30.61 54.04
C GLN A 412 30.97 31.02 52.65
N SER A 413 31.23 32.31 52.44
CA SER A 413 31.58 32.85 51.13
C SER A 413 32.88 32.27 50.55
N PRO A 414 34.01 32.17 51.29
CA PRO A 414 35.21 31.51 50.78
C PRO A 414 35.09 29.98 50.67
N CYS A 415 34.19 29.33 51.42
CA CYS A 415 33.89 27.91 51.29
C CYS A 415 33.19 27.58 49.95
N GLU A 416 32.10 28.28 49.64
CA GLU A 416 31.29 28.04 48.44
C GLU A 416 31.97 28.51 47.15
N ALA A 417 33.02 29.33 47.25
CA ALA A 417 33.85 29.72 46.11
C ALA A 417 34.76 28.57 45.60
N GLN A 418 34.96 27.52 46.40
CA GLN A 418 35.90 26.45 46.10
C GLN A 418 35.20 25.18 45.59
N ASN A 419 35.56 24.77 44.37
CA ASN A 419 34.91 23.66 43.70
C ASN A 419 35.18 22.33 44.43
N GLY A 420 34.12 21.70 44.95
CA GLY A 420 34.20 20.49 45.80
C GLY A 420 34.03 20.72 47.30
N CYS A 421 33.72 21.93 47.77
CA CYS A 421 33.40 22.27 49.17
C CYS A 421 31.95 22.76 49.33
N VAL A 422 31.29 22.45 50.45
CA VAL A 422 29.93 22.92 50.77
C VAL A 422 29.87 23.45 52.21
N TRP A 423 29.16 24.57 52.41
CA TRP A 423 28.91 25.14 53.73
C TRP A 423 27.70 24.49 54.40
N ASN A 424 27.89 23.77 55.52
CA ASN A 424 26.81 23.05 56.21
C ASN A 424 26.05 23.88 57.25
N LEU A 425 26.12 25.21 57.17
CA LEU A 425 25.63 26.22 58.13
C LEU A 425 26.50 26.43 59.38
N THR A 426 27.39 25.49 59.71
CA THR A 426 28.29 25.59 60.87
C THR A 426 29.76 25.52 60.53
N GLU A 427 30.13 24.82 59.46
CA GLU A 427 31.50 24.67 59.00
C GLU A 427 31.54 24.33 57.50
N CYS A 428 32.71 24.50 56.89
CA CYS A 428 32.95 24.12 55.51
C CYS A 428 33.41 22.65 55.45
N VAL A 429 32.68 21.81 54.71
CA VAL A 429 32.97 20.38 54.58
C VAL A 429 33.19 20.02 53.12
N ASP A 430 33.90 18.92 52.89
CA ASP A 430 34.08 18.39 51.55
C ASP A 430 32.70 17.96 50.99
N ALA A 431 32.43 18.27 49.72
CA ALA A 431 31.17 17.94 49.07
C ALA A 431 31.05 16.42 48.88
N SER A 432 30.47 15.70 49.84
CA SER A 432 30.03 14.32 49.62
C SER A 432 28.76 14.36 48.76
N ALA A 433 28.87 13.92 47.51
CA ALA A 433 27.83 13.98 46.49
C ALA A 433 26.50 13.33 46.95
N ASN A 434 25.49 14.16 47.19
CA ASN A 434 24.09 13.75 47.37
C ASN A 434 23.19 14.12 46.17
N ASP A 435 23.77 14.37 44.99
CA ASP A 435 23.00 14.64 43.78
C ASP A 435 23.18 13.49 42.76
N CYS A 436 22.25 12.52 42.74
CA CYS A 436 22.07 11.62 41.58
C CYS A 436 21.36 12.38 40.46
N ASN A 437 21.93 13.47 39.93
CA ASN A 437 21.31 14.19 38.82
C ASN A 437 22.35 14.65 37.79
N MET A 438 22.63 13.79 36.82
CA MET A 438 23.16 14.21 35.52
C MET A 438 22.45 13.56 34.32
N ASP A 439 21.38 12.78 34.52
CA ASP A 439 20.47 12.37 33.44
C ASP A 439 19.11 11.92 34.00
N LEU A 440 18.04 12.04 33.21
CA LEU A 440 16.63 11.76 33.58
C LEU A 440 16.33 10.27 33.90
N SER A 441 17.36 9.43 33.89
CA SER A 441 17.31 7.98 33.94
C SER A 441 17.96 7.37 35.19
N CYS A 442 18.21 8.14 36.25
CA CYS A 442 18.81 7.65 37.51
C CYS A 442 18.01 8.07 38.75
N MET A 443 17.78 7.15 39.70
CA MET A 443 17.11 7.44 40.99
C MET A 443 17.90 6.92 42.21
N TRP A 444 17.78 7.60 43.35
CA TRP A 444 18.43 7.21 44.61
C TRP A 444 17.61 6.14 45.35
N ASN A 445 18.25 5.01 45.68
CA ASN A 445 17.66 3.95 46.48
C ASN A 445 18.02 4.14 47.96
N GLY A 446 17.11 4.73 48.74
CA GLY A 446 17.28 5.04 50.16
C GLY A 446 17.76 3.86 51.05
N PRO A 447 17.15 2.66 50.97
CA PRO A 447 17.59 1.53 51.78
C PRO A 447 18.95 0.92 51.37
N MET A 448 19.41 1.11 50.13
CA MET A 448 20.70 0.57 49.66
C MET A 448 21.81 1.63 49.62
N SER A 449 21.48 2.92 49.73
CA SER A 449 22.41 4.05 49.61
C SER A 449 23.19 4.06 48.28
N THR A 450 22.53 3.75 47.16
CA THR A 450 23.12 3.71 45.81
C THR A 450 22.19 4.35 44.76
N CYS A 451 22.74 4.90 43.66
CA CYS A 451 21.92 5.29 42.48
C CYS A 451 21.58 4.02 41.65
N ILE A 452 20.43 4.00 40.98
CA ILE A 452 19.98 2.91 40.08
C ILE A 452 19.36 3.50 38.78
N GLU A 453 19.45 2.78 37.65
CA GLU A 453 18.88 3.20 36.36
C GLU A 453 17.34 3.00 36.28
N ASP A 454 16.64 3.95 35.67
CA ASP A 454 15.20 3.89 35.36
C ASP A 454 14.98 3.01 34.12
N MET A 455 14.48 1.79 34.33
CA MET A 455 14.11 0.89 33.23
C MET A 455 12.74 1.29 32.68
N SER A 456 12.73 2.23 31.75
CA SER A 456 11.56 2.55 30.93
C SER A 456 10.92 1.25 30.39
N ASN A 457 9.66 1.00 30.78
CA ASN A 457 8.71 0.00 30.27
C ASN A 457 8.55 -1.34 31.02
N GLN A 458 8.89 -1.45 32.31
CA GLN A 458 8.42 -2.60 33.10
C GLN A 458 7.82 -2.19 34.45
N CYS A 459 6.49 -2.25 34.54
CA CYS A 459 5.76 -2.24 35.81
C CYS A 459 6.17 -3.46 36.65
N MET A 460 7.19 -3.33 37.49
CA MET A 460 7.64 -4.42 38.36
C MET A 460 7.04 -4.33 39.76
N MET A 461 6.43 -5.43 40.23
CA MET A 461 6.13 -5.63 41.65
C MET A 461 7.35 -6.26 42.34
N THR A 462 7.96 -5.57 43.30
CA THR A 462 8.95 -6.15 44.20
C THR A 462 8.29 -6.65 45.48
N TYR A 463 8.40 -7.95 45.76
CA TYR A 463 7.97 -8.56 47.03
C TYR A 463 9.11 -8.49 48.05
N GLY A 464 8.93 -7.71 49.10
CA GLY A 464 9.81 -7.71 50.27
C GLY A 464 9.32 -6.82 51.40
N GLY A 465 8.93 -7.43 52.54
CA GLY A 465 8.92 -6.83 53.87
C GLY A 465 8.01 -5.62 54.11
N ASP A 466 6.82 -5.90 54.68
CA ASP A 466 6.02 -5.08 55.60
C ASP A 466 5.58 -3.64 55.23
N GLN A 467 5.74 -3.17 53.99
CA GLN A 467 5.02 -1.97 53.50
C GLN A 467 4.59 -2.13 52.04
N PHE A 468 3.27 -2.17 51.79
CA PHE A 468 2.70 -2.09 50.45
C PHE A 468 2.82 -0.65 49.95
N GLY A 469 3.80 -0.37 49.10
CA GLY A 469 3.98 0.93 48.47
C GLY A 469 4.42 0.78 47.03
N CYS A 470 3.61 1.29 46.10
CA CYS A 470 4.04 1.51 44.73
C CYS A 470 4.58 2.93 44.61
N ASN A 471 5.79 3.07 44.08
CA ASN A 471 6.38 4.39 43.85
C ASN A 471 5.73 5.08 42.63
N MET A 472 5.48 6.37 42.79
CA MET A 472 4.73 7.21 41.87
C MET A 472 5.54 7.45 40.58
N ALA A 473 5.22 6.72 39.51
CA ALA A 473 5.49 7.15 38.14
C ALA A 473 4.17 7.63 37.52
N THR A 474 4.17 8.84 36.95
CA THR A 474 3.01 9.52 36.35
C THR A 474 2.39 8.80 35.15
N THR A 475 2.90 7.63 34.77
CA THR A 475 2.47 6.81 33.62
C THR A 475 1.74 5.52 34.01
N CYS A 476 1.66 5.15 35.29
CA CYS A 476 0.93 3.97 35.75
C CYS A 476 -0.50 4.33 36.20
N ASN A 477 -1.52 4.05 35.38
CA ASN A 477 -2.94 4.26 35.75
C ASN A 477 -3.42 3.21 36.76
N TRP A 478 -3.99 3.64 37.89
CA TRP A 478 -4.44 2.77 38.98
C TRP A 478 -5.91 2.33 38.86
N GLN A 479 -6.16 1.04 39.06
CA GLN A 479 -7.39 0.49 39.65
C GLN A 479 -7.00 -0.36 40.88
N PRO A 480 -7.79 -0.41 41.97
CA PRO A 480 -7.41 -1.13 43.17
C PRO A 480 -7.27 -2.64 42.91
N GLY A 481 -6.04 -3.16 42.96
CA GLY A 481 -5.78 -4.60 43.06
C GLY A 481 -5.16 -5.29 41.84
N GLN A 482 -4.73 -4.60 40.78
CA GLN A 482 -4.02 -5.24 39.66
C GLN A 482 -2.84 -4.40 39.15
N CYS A 483 -1.64 -4.96 39.20
CA CYS A 483 -0.47 -4.48 38.45
C CYS A 483 -0.36 -5.35 37.18
N GLY A 484 -0.60 -4.76 36.02
CA GLY A 484 -0.44 -5.36 34.69
C GLY A 484 0.04 -4.30 33.69
N PRO A 485 0.66 -4.72 32.57
CA PRO A 485 1.83 -4.11 31.92
C PRO A 485 1.77 -2.61 31.66
#